data_AF-A0A849QFY6-F1
#
_entry.id   AF-A0A849QFY6-F1
#
_cell.length_a   1.000
_cell.length_b   1.000
_cell.length_c   1.000
_cell.angle_alpha   90.00
_cell.angle_beta   90.00
_cell.angle_gamma   90.00
#
_symmetry.space_group_name_H-M   'P 1'
#
loop_
_entity.id
_entity.type
_entity.pdbx_description
1 polymer ?
#
loop_
_entity_poly.entity_id
_entity_poly.type
_entity_poly.pdbx_seq_one_letter_code
_entity_poly.pdbx_strand_id
1 'polypeptide(L)'
;MSPRKESFKEPIVRVNTAKIRFPKMCPVCGSNVTKAMRISTVPGRKQWLRPHWDPMYWSGKRRFGMSLSEAQTFIVPVCEDHYYGDKSEWRHRLLCVVADGILMIMFFFAFLIMGSNFWLGRVNPFWVYLVLGVFVVAMALSYLAFKSNQFESAFRIVGFDADLQHVWLKLKNHKYRDVLLNENPMSSEIVSWIIRR
;
A
#
# COMPACT_ATOMS: atom_id res chain seq x y z
N MET A 1 1.86 2.34 -28.47
CA MET A 1 0.98 1.43 -27.70
C MET A 1 -0.44 1.94 -27.85
N SER A 2 -1.41 1.08 -28.20
CA SER A 2 -2.80 1.52 -28.33
C SER A 2 -3.40 1.82 -26.95
N PRO A 3 -4.25 2.85 -26.80
CA PRO A 3 -4.94 3.13 -25.55
C PRO A 3 -5.72 1.90 -25.08
N ARG A 4 -5.51 1.46 -23.83
CA ARG A 4 -6.25 0.34 -23.23
C ARG A 4 -7.35 0.90 -22.33
N LYS A 5 -8.60 0.51 -22.60
CA LYS A 5 -9.76 0.86 -21.76
C LYS A 5 -9.77 -0.07 -20.54
N GLU A 6 -9.59 0.49 -19.35
CA GLU A 6 -9.76 -0.21 -18.08
C GLU A 6 -11.17 0.10 -17.54
N SER A 7 -12.06 -0.90 -17.54
CA SER A 7 -13.38 -0.81 -16.93
C SER A 7 -13.34 -1.25 -15.48
N PHE A 8 -13.95 -0.50 -14.57
CA PHE A 8 -14.00 -0.84 -13.15
C PHE A 8 -15.39 -1.34 -12.76
N LYS A 9 -15.43 -2.42 -11.98
CA LYS A 9 -16.69 -2.96 -11.43
C LYS A 9 -17.34 -2.01 -10.40
N GLU A 10 -16.52 -1.23 -9.71
CA GLU A 10 -16.96 -0.23 -8.74
C GLU A 10 -16.72 1.17 -9.31
N PRO A 11 -17.65 2.13 -9.10
CA PRO A 11 -17.49 3.48 -9.63
C PRO A 11 -16.30 4.18 -8.97
N ILE A 12 -15.47 4.82 -9.79
CA ILE A 12 -14.36 5.66 -9.35
C ILE A 12 -14.81 7.11 -9.36
N VAL A 13 -14.29 7.91 -8.43
CA VAL A 13 -14.52 9.35 -8.42
C VAL A 13 -13.35 10.06 -9.10
N ARG A 14 -13.61 10.79 -10.18
CA ARG A 14 -12.68 11.75 -10.76
C ARG A 14 -12.86 13.07 -10.01
N VAL A 15 -11.79 13.62 -9.43
CA VAL A 15 -11.86 14.92 -8.72
C VAL A 15 -10.75 15.84 -9.20
N ASN A 16 -11.04 17.14 -9.28
CA ASN A 16 -10.03 18.15 -9.57
C ASN A 16 -9.06 18.30 -8.39
N THR A 17 -7.76 18.16 -8.64
CA THR A 17 -6.69 18.15 -7.64
C THR A 17 -6.51 19.49 -6.94
N ALA A 18 -6.76 20.61 -7.62
CA ALA A 18 -6.56 21.95 -7.08
C ALA A 18 -7.71 22.41 -6.16
N LYS A 19 -8.91 21.84 -6.30
CA LYS A 19 -10.13 22.28 -5.62
C LYS A 19 -10.76 21.21 -4.72
N ILE A 20 -10.09 20.08 -4.50
CA ILE A 20 -10.62 18.98 -3.71
C ILE A 20 -10.78 19.36 -2.24
N ARG A 21 -12.00 19.21 -1.72
CA ARG A 21 -12.29 19.25 -0.28
C ARG A 21 -12.61 17.84 0.19
N PHE A 22 -11.85 17.35 1.17
CA PHE A 22 -12.09 16.04 1.75
C PHE A 22 -13.12 16.13 2.89
N PRO A 23 -14.12 15.24 2.92
CA PRO A 23 -15.10 15.18 3.99
C PRO A 23 -14.45 15.01 5.35
N LYS A 24 -15.01 15.67 6.38
CA LYS A 24 -14.58 15.55 7.78
C LYS A 24 -15.05 14.25 8.46
N MET A 25 -14.95 13.13 7.74
CA MET A 25 -15.25 11.78 8.22
C MET A 25 -14.14 10.81 7.83
N CYS A 26 -13.96 9.72 8.55
CA CYS A 26 -12.95 8.73 8.20
C CYS A 26 -13.37 7.95 6.92
N PRO A 27 -12.50 7.79 5.90
CA PRO A 27 -12.84 7.04 4.69
C PRO A 27 -12.97 5.53 4.92
N VAL A 28 -12.44 5.00 6.04
CA VAL A 28 -12.51 3.57 6.39
C VAL A 28 -13.84 3.26 7.10
N CYS A 29 -14.06 3.85 8.28
CA CYS A 29 -15.20 3.52 9.15
C CYS A 29 -16.31 4.58 9.15
N GLY A 30 -16.08 5.78 8.61
CA GLY A 30 -17.06 6.87 8.62
C GLY A 30 -17.24 7.57 9.98
N SER A 31 -16.38 7.31 10.96
CA SER A 31 -16.38 7.99 12.26
C SER A 31 -15.82 9.42 12.16
N ASN A 32 -15.94 10.17 13.26
CA ASN A 32 -15.44 11.53 13.37
C ASN A 32 -13.91 11.58 13.24
N VAL A 33 -13.44 12.67 12.63
CA VAL A 33 -12.03 12.91 12.36
C VAL A 33 -11.35 13.47 13.59
N THR A 34 -10.16 12.94 13.87
CA THR A 34 -9.29 13.40 14.95
C THR A 34 -7.91 13.79 14.45
N LYS A 35 -7.42 13.15 13.38
CA LYS A 35 -6.08 13.36 12.82
C LYS A 35 -6.13 13.59 11.32
N ALA A 36 -5.06 14.15 10.77
CA ALA A 36 -4.88 14.34 9.34
C ALA A 36 -3.71 13.49 8.86
N MET A 37 -3.92 12.71 7.80
CA MET A 37 -2.92 11.87 7.17
C MET A 37 -2.46 12.53 5.86
N ARG A 38 -1.15 12.61 5.65
CA ARG A 38 -0.58 13.13 4.40
C ARG A 38 -0.36 11.99 3.43
N ILE A 39 -0.90 12.11 2.22
CA ILE A 39 -0.69 11.18 1.12
C ILE A 39 0.04 11.92 0.03
N SER A 40 1.31 11.58 -0.20
CA SER A 40 2.09 12.10 -1.33
C SER A 40 1.96 11.16 -2.52
N THR A 41 1.79 11.75 -3.70
CA THR A 41 1.64 11.01 -4.97
C THR A 41 2.62 11.54 -5.98
N VAL A 42 3.19 10.64 -6.80
CA VAL A 42 4.07 10.99 -7.92
C VAL A 42 3.49 10.35 -9.18
N PRO A 43 3.08 11.15 -10.19
CA PRO A 43 2.38 10.64 -11.36
C PRO A 43 3.13 9.50 -12.07
N GLY A 44 2.37 8.55 -12.63
CA GLY A 44 2.91 7.35 -13.29
C GLY A 44 3.13 6.13 -12.38
N ARG A 45 2.98 6.24 -11.05
CA ARG A 45 3.07 5.09 -10.13
C ARG A 45 1.76 4.28 -10.07
N LYS A 46 1.84 2.98 -9.81
CA LYS A 46 0.64 2.15 -9.55
C LYS A 46 0.30 2.05 -8.05
N GLN A 47 1.28 2.36 -7.21
CA GLN A 47 1.18 2.29 -5.77
C GLN A 47 1.73 3.59 -5.16
N TRP A 48 0.89 4.24 -4.37
CA TRP A 48 1.06 5.66 -4.00
C TRP A 48 1.41 5.86 -2.53
N LEU A 49 1.17 4.84 -1.69
CA LEU A 49 1.38 4.91 -0.24
C LEU A 49 2.63 4.14 0.24
N ARG A 50 3.20 3.26 -0.59
CA ARG A 50 4.35 2.42 -0.19
C ARG A 50 5.50 2.56 -1.18
N PRO A 51 6.46 3.46 -0.90
CA PRO A 51 7.66 3.57 -1.72
C PRO A 51 8.61 2.38 -1.49
N HIS A 52 8.74 1.91 -0.25
CA HIS A 52 9.88 1.12 0.22
C HIS A 52 9.91 -0.38 -0.12
N TRP A 53 8.89 -0.91 -0.81
CA TRP A 53 8.82 -2.34 -1.19
C TRP A 53 8.69 -2.56 -2.69
N ASP A 54 8.66 -1.48 -3.48
CA ASP A 54 8.82 -1.61 -4.91
C ASP A 54 10.32 -1.91 -5.15
N PRO A 55 10.73 -3.06 -5.72
CA PRO A 55 12.11 -3.27 -6.12
C PRO A 55 12.56 -2.26 -7.20
N MET A 56 11.62 -1.57 -7.85
CA MET A 56 11.86 -0.36 -8.66
C MET A 56 11.84 0.95 -7.86
N TYR A 57 11.83 0.90 -6.52
CA TYR A 57 12.12 2.03 -5.62
C TYR A 57 13.59 2.41 -5.67
N TRP A 58 14.13 2.53 -6.87
CA TRP A 58 15.20 3.45 -7.09
C TRP A 58 14.61 4.84 -6.89
N SER A 59 15.27 5.69 -6.10
CA SER A 59 14.93 7.10 -6.04
C SER A 59 14.80 7.63 -7.48
N GLY A 60 13.55 7.90 -7.89
CA GLY A 60 13.21 8.30 -9.27
C GLY A 60 13.88 9.60 -9.72
N LYS A 61 14.67 10.22 -8.84
CA LYS A 61 15.52 11.37 -9.08
C LYS A 61 16.43 11.24 -10.31
N ARG A 62 16.87 10.04 -10.71
CA ARG A 62 17.85 9.90 -11.81
C ARG A 62 17.36 9.32 -13.13
N ARG A 63 16.20 8.64 -13.18
CA ARG A 63 15.72 8.02 -14.45
C ARG A 63 14.59 8.77 -15.14
N PHE A 64 13.77 9.54 -14.43
CA PHE A 64 12.58 10.13 -15.04
C PHE A 64 12.71 11.60 -15.44
N GLY A 65 13.81 12.29 -15.09
CA GLY A 65 13.94 13.73 -15.37
C GLY A 65 12.84 14.59 -14.74
N MET A 66 11.99 14.01 -13.88
CA MET A 66 10.87 14.69 -13.26
C MET A 66 11.38 15.57 -12.13
N SER A 67 11.12 16.86 -12.24
CA SER A 67 11.30 17.81 -11.14
C SER A 67 10.45 17.38 -9.95
N LEU A 68 10.94 17.65 -8.74
CA LEU A 68 10.17 17.49 -7.50
C LEU A 68 8.82 18.25 -7.49
N SER A 69 8.56 19.10 -8.50
CA SER A 69 7.37 19.93 -8.64
C SER A 69 6.08 19.20 -9.01
N GLU A 70 6.12 17.92 -9.41
CA GLU A 70 4.92 17.15 -9.76
C GLU A 70 4.39 16.25 -8.62
N ALA A 71 5.07 16.22 -7.47
CA ALA A 71 4.59 15.44 -6.33
C ALA A 71 3.42 16.14 -5.64
N GLN A 72 2.18 15.71 -5.93
CA GLN A 72 1.00 16.25 -5.26
C GLN A 72 0.80 15.58 -3.91
N THR A 73 0.63 16.38 -2.86
CA THR A 73 0.36 15.87 -1.51
C THR A 73 -1.04 16.25 -1.06
N PHE A 74 -1.86 15.25 -0.77
CA PHE A 74 -3.21 15.42 -0.24
C PHE A 74 -3.20 15.24 1.27
N ILE A 75 -4.01 16.04 1.96
CA ILE A 75 -4.22 15.91 3.39
C ILE A 75 -5.62 15.32 3.57
N VAL A 76 -5.67 14.03 3.92
CA VAL A 76 -6.92 13.30 4.12
C VAL A 76 -7.19 13.19 5.62
N PRO A 77 -8.36 13.62 6.09
CA PRO A 77 -8.72 13.49 7.50
C PRO A 77 -9.09 12.04 7.86
N VAL A 78 -8.62 11.56 9.02
CA VAL A 78 -8.75 10.16 9.49
C VAL A 78 -9.03 10.13 11.00
N CYS A 79 -9.65 9.05 11.50
CA CYS A 79 -9.80 8.80 12.94
C CYS A 79 -8.49 8.26 13.56
N GLU A 80 -8.41 8.18 14.89
CA GLU A 80 -7.18 7.73 15.58
C GLU A 80 -6.84 6.28 15.30
N ASP A 81 -7.85 5.41 15.25
CA ASP A 81 -7.68 3.97 15.03
C ASP A 81 -7.10 3.64 13.64
N HIS A 82 -7.35 4.51 12.66
CA HIS A 82 -6.88 4.36 11.29
C HIS A 82 -5.76 5.34 10.94
N TYR A 83 -5.22 6.06 11.92
CA TYR A 83 -4.06 6.92 11.72
C TYR A 83 -2.78 6.08 11.74
N TYR A 84 -2.16 5.95 10.57
CA TYR A 84 -0.87 5.28 10.44
C TYR A 84 0.25 6.31 10.41
N GLY A 85 1.14 6.25 11.40
CA GLY A 85 2.37 7.04 11.41
C GLY A 85 3.49 6.32 10.65
N ASP A 86 4.08 6.99 9.66
CA ASP A 86 5.15 6.42 8.81
C ASP A 86 6.31 5.79 9.61
N LYS A 87 6.61 6.33 10.80
CA LYS A 87 7.76 5.91 11.61
C LYS A 87 7.57 4.56 12.33
N SER A 88 6.37 4.25 12.81
CA SER A 88 6.14 3.00 13.58
C SER A 88 6.04 1.79 12.65
N GLU A 89 5.37 1.96 11.50
CA GLU A 89 5.24 0.92 10.48
C GLU A 89 6.58 0.52 9.88
N TRP A 90 7.47 1.49 9.63
CA TRP A 90 8.83 1.22 9.17
C TRP A 90 9.63 0.39 10.17
N ARG A 91 9.57 0.74 11.46
CA ARG A 91 10.31 0.03 12.51
C ARG A 91 9.88 -1.42 12.65
N HIS A 92 8.57 -1.68 12.69
CA HIS A 92 8.06 -3.06 12.78
C HIS A 92 8.45 -3.90 11.57
N ARG A 93 8.36 -3.33 10.36
CA ARG A 93 8.78 -4.04 9.14
C ARG A 93 10.27 -4.31 9.08
N LEU A 94 11.10 -3.34 9.47
CA LEU A 94 12.53 -3.53 9.52
C LEU A 94 12.89 -4.66 10.50
N LEU A 95 12.25 -4.69 11.67
CA LEU A 95 12.42 -5.79 12.63
C LEU A 95 11.99 -7.13 12.04
N CYS A 96 10.85 -7.19 11.33
CA CYS A 96 10.41 -8.41 10.63
C CYS A 96 11.44 -8.87 9.58
N VAL A 97 11.96 -7.96 8.74
CA VAL A 97 12.95 -8.32 7.70
C VAL A 97 14.25 -8.84 8.32
N VAL A 98 14.74 -8.19 9.38
CA VAL A 98 15.96 -8.62 10.07
C VAL A 98 15.74 -9.98 10.74
N ALA A 99 14.60 -10.17 11.42
CA ALA A 99 14.26 -11.44 12.06
C ALA A 99 14.12 -12.57 11.02
N ASP A 100 13.40 -12.34 9.92
CA ASP A 100 13.25 -13.31 8.83
C ASP A 100 14.60 -13.63 8.19
N GLY A 101 15.48 -12.64 8.03
CA GLY A 101 16.83 -12.85 7.50
C GLY A 101 17.67 -13.80 8.38
N ILE A 102 17.65 -13.60 9.70
CA ILE A 102 18.34 -14.48 10.65
C ILE A 102 17.73 -15.88 10.63
N LEU A 103 16.39 -15.98 10.64
CA LEU A 103 15.70 -17.26 10.61
C LEU A 103 15.90 -18.00 9.29
N MET A 104 16.02 -17.30 8.16
CA MET A 104 16.32 -17.90 6.85
C MET A 104 17.69 -18.58 6.85
N ILE A 105 18.69 -17.97 7.47
CA ILE A 105 20.03 -18.57 7.62
C ILE A 105 19.94 -19.84 8.47
N MET A 106 19.26 -19.78 9.62
CA MET A 106 19.08 -20.95 10.48
C MET A 106 18.28 -22.07 9.80
N PHE A 107 17.25 -21.71 9.05
CA PHE A 107 16.45 -22.63 8.25
C PHE A 107 17.30 -23.32 7.18
N PHE A 108 18.18 -22.59 6.49
CA PHE A 108 19.08 -23.16 5.50
C PHE A 108 20.01 -24.22 6.11
N PHE A 109 20.63 -23.94 7.26
CA PHE A 109 21.45 -24.93 7.97
C PHE A 109 20.63 -26.13 8.48
N ALA A 110 19.44 -25.88 9.04
CA ALA A 110 18.55 -26.93 9.48
C ALA A 110 18.14 -27.85 8.31
N PHE A 111 17.90 -27.28 7.12
CA PHE A 111 17.56 -28.04 5.91
C PHE A 111 18.74 -28.89 5.42
N LEU A 112 19.96 -28.37 5.44
CA LEU A 112 21.16 -29.15 5.10
C LEU A 112 21.39 -30.33 6.06
N ILE A 113 21.20 -30.11 7.35
CA ILE A 113 21.31 -31.17 8.38
C ILE A 113 20.21 -32.21 8.21
N MET A 114 18.98 -31.76 7.90
CA MET A 114 17.86 -32.65 7.62
C MET A 114 18.15 -33.55 6.40
N GLY A 115 18.67 -32.97 5.33
CA GLY A 115 19.06 -33.71 4.12
C GLY A 115 20.20 -34.70 4.35
N SER A 116 21.23 -34.31 5.12
CA SER A 116 22.35 -35.19 5.41
C SER A 116 21.95 -36.38 6.30
N ASN A 117 21.13 -36.15 7.33
CA ASN A 117 20.60 -37.21 8.18
C ASN A 117 19.66 -38.14 7.42
N PHE A 118 18.83 -37.60 6.53
CA PHE A 118 17.96 -38.40 5.66
C PHE A 118 18.78 -39.34 4.76
N TRP A 119 19.85 -38.83 4.13
CA TRP A 119 20.75 -39.64 3.30
C TRP A 119 21.48 -40.73 4.10
N LEU A 120 21.85 -40.43 5.35
CA LEU A 120 22.53 -41.35 6.26
C LEU A 120 21.58 -42.30 7.02
N GLY A 121 20.26 -42.22 6.79
CA GLY A 121 19.26 -43.00 7.53
C GLY A 121 19.18 -42.70 9.02
N ARG A 122 19.64 -41.51 9.46
CA ARG A 122 19.64 -41.08 10.87
C ARG A 122 18.38 -40.30 11.21
N VAL A 123 17.93 -40.44 12.44
CA VAL A 123 16.80 -39.67 12.96
C VAL A 123 17.22 -38.21 13.15
N ASN A 124 16.41 -37.28 12.65
CA ASN A 124 16.65 -35.86 12.83
C ASN A 124 16.46 -35.44 14.29
N PRO A 125 17.37 -34.62 14.83
CA PRO A 125 17.21 -34.10 16.18
C PRO A 125 16.03 -33.11 16.23
N PHE A 126 15.31 -33.09 17.36
CA PHE A 126 14.07 -32.32 17.54
C PHE A 126 14.21 -30.82 17.22
N TRP A 127 15.38 -30.22 17.49
CA TRP A 127 15.62 -28.79 17.26
C TRP A 127 15.50 -28.38 15.79
N VAL A 128 15.75 -29.30 14.83
CA VAL A 128 15.61 -29.03 13.39
C VAL A 128 14.15 -28.73 13.04
N TYR A 129 13.22 -29.51 13.59
CA TYR A 129 11.78 -29.29 13.40
C TYR A 129 11.30 -28.01 14.09
N LEU A 130 11.90 -27.66 15.24
CA LEU A 130 11.60 -26.41 15.95
C LEU A 130 11.98 -25.20 15.09
N VAL A 131 13.20 -25.18 14.52
CA VAL A 131 13.66 -24.10 13.63
C VAL A 131 12.77 -23.97 12.40
N LEU A 132 12.39 -25.10 11.79
CA LEU A 132 11.43 -25.15 10.68
C LEU A 132 10.08 -24.51 11.05
N GLY A 133 9.51 -24.90 12.19
CA GLY A 133 8.24 -24.37 12.67
C GLY A 133 8.30 -22.86 12.96
N VAL A 134 9.34 -22.41 13.65
CA VAL A 134 9.53 -20.99 13.97
C VAL A 134 9.69 -20.14 12.70
N PHE A 135 10.43 -20.63 11.70
CA PHE A 135 10.58 -19.93 10.43
C PHE A 135 9.24 -19.76 9.70
N VAL A 136 8.41 -20.82 9.65
CA VAL A 136 7.07 -20.76 9.02
C VAL A 136 6.16 -19.77 9.75
N VAL A 137 6.17 -19.77 11.09
CA VAL A 137 5.39 -18.82 11.90
C VAL A 137 5.88 -17.39 11.68
N ALA A 138 7.19 -17.16 11.64
CA ALA A 138 7.76 -15.84 11.37
C ALA A 138 7.36 -15.33 9.98
N MET A 139 7.45 -16.17 8.94
CA MET A 139 6.97 -15.82 7.60
C MET A 139 5.48 -15.48 7.59
N ALA A 140 4.65 -16.21 8.33
CA ALA A 140 3.22 -15.91 8.43
C ALA A 140 2.96 -14.55 9.12
N LEU A 141 3.69 -14.24 10.20
CA LEU A 141 3.59 -12.95 10.89
C LEU A 141 4.08 -11.80 10.01
N SER A 142 5.20 -11.98 9.31
CA SER A 142 5.71 -11.02 8.34
C SER A 142 4.70 -10.78 7.23
N TYR A 143 4.12 -11.84 6.65
CA TYR A 143 3.09 -11.69 5.63
C TYR A 143 1.89 -10.84 6.12
N LEU A 144 1.46 -11.02 7.37
CA LEU A 144 0.42 -10.18 7.97
C LEU A 144 0.88 -8.73 8.19
N ALA A 145 2.13 -8.51 8.62
CA ALA A 145 2.71 -7.17 8.81
C ALA A 145 2.93 -6.41 7.47
N PHE A 146 3.12 -7.16 6.39
CA PHE A 146 3.27 -6.62 5.03
C PHE A 146 1.94 -6.46 4.28
N LYS A 147 0.82 -6.99 4.78
CA LYS A 147 -0.51 -6.81 4.18
C LYS A 147 -0.87 -5.31 4.06
N SER A 148 -1.61 -4.94 3.01
CA SER A 148 -2.05 -3.56 2.76
C SER A 148 -2.85 -3.01 3.94
N ASN A 149 -2.58 -1.78 4.36
CA ASN A 149 -3.27 -1.16 5.50
C ASN A 149 -4.75 -0.97 5.16
N GLN A 150 -5.61 -0.97 6.18
CA GLN A 150 -7.05 -0.80 5.99
C GLN A 150 -7.38 0.53 5.29
N PHE A 151 -6.61 1.58 5.60
CA PHE A 151 -6.70 2.87 4.93
C PHE A 151 -6.39 2.80 3.42
N GLU A 152 -5.26 2.20 3.04
CA GLU A 152 -4.87 2.04 1.62
C GLU A 152 -5.89 1.20 0.84
N SER A 153 -6.53 0.24 1.51
CA SER A 153 -7.59 -0.57 0.90
C SER A 153 -8.90 0.20 0.71
N ALA A 154 -9.18 1.20 1.56
CA ALA A 154 -10.41 1.98 1.52
C ALA A 154 -10.29 3.25 0.66
N PHE A 155 -9.10 3.86 0.65
CA PHE A 155 -8.77 5.08 -0.07
C PHE A 155 -7.58 4.80 -0.99
N ARG A 156 -7.87 4.52 -2.26
CA ARG A 156 -6.85 4.17 -3.26
C ARG A 156 -6.86 5.15 -4.41
N ILE A 157 -5.71 5.75 -4.69
CA ILE A 157 -5.50 6.57 -5.88
C ILE A 157 -5.23 5.62 -7.05
N VAL A 158 -5.99 5.75 -8.13
CA VAL A 158 -5.88 4.88 -9.31
C VAL A 158 -4.94 5.47 -10.35
N GLY A 159 -4.95 6.79 -10.49
CA GLY A 159 -4.09 7.53 -11.39
C GLY A 159 -4.42 9.01 -11.48
N PHE A 160 -3.68 9.69 -12.33
CA PHE A 160 -3.87 11.09 -12.70
C PHE A 160 -4.18 11.18 -14.18
N ASP A 161 -4.95 12.21 -14.53
CA ASP A 161 -5.10 12.62 -15.91
C ASP A 161 -3.77 13.13 -16.50
N ALA A 162 -3.66 13.20 -17.82
CA ALA A 162 -2.44 13.61 -18.52
C ALA A 162 -1.94 15.00 -18.08
N ASP A 163 -2.88 15.90 -17.74
CA ASP A 163 -2.59 17.27 -17.31
C ASP A 163 -2.42 17.41 -15.77
N LEU A 164 -2.46 16.32 -15.00
CA LEU A 164 -2.39 16.29 -13.52
C LEU A 164 -3.47 17.11 -12.79
N GLN A 165 -4.44 17.66 -13.51
CA GLN A 165 -5.53 18.45 -12.97
C GLN A 165 -6.61 17.60 -12.30
N HIS A 166 -6.71 16.32 -12.68
CA HIS A 166 -7.71 15.41 -12.12
C HIS A 166 -7.06 14.16 -11.55
N VAL A 167 -7.55 13.73 -10.40
CA VAL A 167 -7.16 12.50 -9.72
C VAL A 167 -8.34 11.53 -9.72
N TRP A 168 -8.05 10.27 -10.01
CA TRP A 168 -9.02 9.19 -9.92
C TRP A 168 -8.89 8.49 -8.56
N LEU A 169 -9.93 8.60 -7.75
CA LEU A 169 -10.02 8.05 -6.41
C LEU A 169 -10.96 6.85 -6.40
N LYS A 170 -10.44 5.70 -6.02
CA LYS A 170 -11.22 4.52 -5.68
C LYS A 170 -11.51 4.54 -4.17
N LEU A 171 -12.78 4.73 -3.84
CA LEU A 171 -13.28 4.82 -2.48
C LEU A 171 -14.16 3.60 -2.19
N LYS A 172 -13.81 2.83 -1.16
CA LYS A 172 -14.57 1.63 -0.78
C LYS A 172 -15.85 1.98 -0.01
N ASN A 173 -15.83 3.06 0.76
CA ASN A 173 -16.97 3.48 1.58
C ASN A 173 -17.94 4.36 0.76
N HIS A 174 -19.15 3.85 0.50
CA HIS A 174 -20.18 4.56 -0.24
C HIS A 174 -20.60 5.87 0.44
N LYS A 175 -20.79 5.87 1.76
CA LYS A 175 -21.17 7.08 2.51
C LYS A 175 -20.11 8.17 2.37
N TYR A 176 -18.83 7.80 2.47
CA TYR A 176 -17.72 8.74 2.27
C TYR A 176 -17.72 9.32 0.85
N ARG A 177 -17.95 8.46 -0.15
CA ARG A 177 -18.01 8.85 -1.56
C ARG A 177 -19.13 9.85 -1.81
N ASP A 178 -20.32 9.59 -1.28
CA ASP A 178 -21.48 10.43 -1.54
C ASP A 178 -21.34 11.81 -0.87
N VAL A 179 -20.75 11.86 0.33
CA VAL A 179 -20.40 13.13 0.99
C VAL A 179 -19.31 13.88 0.22
N LEU A 180 -18.30 13.19 -0.31
CA LEU A 180 -17.27 13.80 -1.15
C LEU A 180 -17.87 14.45 -2.40
N LEU A 181 -18.83 13.79 -3.05
CA LEU A 181 -19.53 14.32 -4.21
C LEU A 181 -20.36 15.56 -3.86
N ASN A 182 -21.06 15.52 -2.71
CA ASN A 182 -21.87 16.64 -2.24
C ASN A 182 -21.02 17.87 -1.85
N GLU A 183 -19.82 17.67 -1.30
CA GLU A 183 -18.90 18.76 -0.97
C GLU A 183 -18.20 19.35 -2.21
N ASN A 184 -18.18 18.62 -3.34
CA ASN A 184 -17.46 18.98 -4.56
C ASN A 184 -18.33 18.84 -5.83
N PRO A 185 -19.52 19.47 -5.92
CA PRO A 185 -20.48 19.19 -6.99
C PRO A 185 -19.97 19.60 -8.38
N MET A 186 -19.14 20.65 -8.46
CA MET A 186 -18.60 21.19 -9.72
C MET A 186 -17.24 20.60 -10.11
N SER A 187 -16.62 19.80 -9.24
CA SER A 187 -15.25 19.32 -9.39
C SER A 187 -15.12 17.83 -9.24
N SER A 188 -16.23 17.09 -9.09
CA SER A 188 -16.25 15.64 -8.93
C SER A 188 -17.23 14.97 -9.88
N GLU A 189 -16.80 13.86 -10.49
CA GLU A 189 -17.59 13.06 -11.41
C GLU A 189 -17.43 11.58 -11.10
N ILE A 190 -18.51 10.81 -11.25
CA ILE A 190 -18.46 9.35 -11.17
C ILE A 190 -18.08 8.79 -12.54
N VAL A 191 -17.00 8.03 -12.58
CA VAL A 191 -16.45 7.45 -13.80
C VAL A 191 -16.35 5.92 -13.65
N SER A 192 -16.88 5.18 -14.64
CA SER A 192 -16.87 3.71 -14.65
C SER A 192 -15.74 3.11 -15.49
N TRP A 193 -15.03 3.91 -16.30
CA TRP A 193 -13.92 3.47 -17.13
C TRP A 193 -12.88 4.57 -17.32
N ILE A 194 -11.60 4.19 -17.43
CA ILE A 194 -10.51 5.11 -17.78
C ILE A 194 -9.78 4.60 -19.03
N ILE A 195 -9.27 5.52 -19.85
CA ILE A 195 -8.35 5.20 -20.93
C ILE A 195 -6.93 5.42 -20.40
N ARG A 196 -6.15 4.35 -20.31
CA ARG A 196 -4.74 4.41 -19.94
C ARG A 196 -3.91 4.46 -21.22
N ARG A 197 -3.08 5.49 -21.37
CA ARG A 197 -2.03 5.57 -22.41
C ARG A 197 -0.74 4.95 -21.90
#